data_AF-A0A947QUV2-F1
#
_entry.id   AF-A0A947QUV2-F1
#
_cell.length_a   1.000
_cell.length_b   1.000
_cell.length_c   1.000
_cell.angle_alpha   90.00
_cell.angle_beta   90.00
_cell.angle_gamma   90.00
#
_symmetry.space_group_name_H-M   'P 1'
#
loop_
_entity.id
_entity.type
_entity.pdbx_description
1 polymer ?
#
loop_
_entity_poly.entity_id
_entity_poly.type
_entity_poly.pdbx_seq_one_letter_code
_entity_poly.pdbx_strand_id
1 'polypeptide(L)'
;MAQTSMTSAQSHKFNLYLKARQMSQVKQAMGQVQHMEPVARQAWMKDNSTQVEQAFDHFIDESNQALNHVGLDEESLKLSQTIVQGLRDSMTMVNHVVYRQQELES
;
A
#
# COMPACT_ATOMS: atom_id res chain seq x y z
N MET A 1 -37.39 8.23 -2.11
CA MET A 1 -36.06 7.59 -2.18
C MET A 1 -35.11 8.46 -1.36
N ALA A 2 -34.65 7.99 -0.20
CA ALA A 2 -33.78 8.79 0.65
C ALA A 2 -32.36 8.78 0.06
N GLN A 3 -31.91 9.92 -0.48
CA GLN A 3 -30.50 10.13 -0.80
C GLN A 3 -29.74 10.28 0.52
N THR A 4 -29.13 9.20 0.97
CA THR A 4 -28.22 9.22 2.12
C THR A 4 -26.92 9.88 1.66
N SER A 5 -26.84 11.20 1.78
CA SER A 5 -25.60 11.94 1.55
C SER A 5 -24.64 11.61 2.69
N MET A 6 -23.57 10.86 2.41
CA MET A 6 -22.49 10.65 3.38
C MET A 6 -21.93 12.00 3.81
N THR A 7 -21.76 12.20 5.11
CA THR A 7 -21.07 13.39 5.61
C THR A 7 -19.59 13.35 5.20
N SER A 8 -18.93 14.50 5.11
CA SER A 8 -17.50 14.57 4.74
C SER A 8 -16.63 13.71 5.66
N ALA A 9 -16.95 13.65 6.96
CA ALA A 9 -16.28 12.81 7.94
C ALA A 9 -16.49 11.31 7.70
N GLN A 10 -17.70 10.88 7.33
CA GLN A 10 -17.98 9.49 6.96
C GLN A 10 -17.30 9.08 5.66
N SER A 11 -17.28 9.97 4.66
CA SER A 11 -16.56 9.75 3.41
C SER A 11 -15.06 9.61 3.65
N HIS A 12 -14.49 10.41 4.55
CA HIS A 12 -13.08 10.34 4.91
C HIS A 12 -12.74 9.01 5.62
N LYS A 13 -13.53 8.61 6.63
CA LYS A 13 -13.36 7.31 7.30
C LYS A 13 -13.45 6.13 6.32
N PHE A 14 -14.43 6.15 5.42
CA PHE A 14 -14.58 5.12 4.40
C PHE A 14 -13.34 5.05 3.48
N ASN A 15 -12.79 6.19 3.08
CA ASN A 15 -11.55 6.24 2.30
C ASN A 15 -10.36 5.64 3.07
N LEU A 16 -10.22 5.92 4.36
CA LEU A 16 -9.19 5.31 5.21
C LEU A 16 -9.34 3.78 5.28
N TYR A 17 -10.55 3.26 5.45
CA TYR A 17 -10.83 1.83 5.43
C TYR A 17 -10.47 1.16 4.10
N LEU A 18 -10.84 1.79 2.98
CA LEU A 18 -10.50 1.29 1.65
C LEU A 18 -8.98 1.22 1.47
N LYS A 19 -8.25 2.27 1.86
CA LYS A 19 -6.78 2.30 1.76
C LYS A 19 -6.12 1.24 2.65
N ALA A 20 -6.62 1.05 3.87
CA ALA A 20 -6.12 -0.01 4.75
C ALA A 20 -6.35 -1.41 4.15
N ARG A 21 -7.49 -1.65 3.51
CA ARG A 21 -7.76 -2.92 2.82
C ARG A 21 -6.86 -3.12 1.60
N GLN A 22 -6.72 -2.09 0.75
CA GLN A 22 -5.84 -2.12 -0.42
C GLN A 22 -4.39 -2.43 -0.01
N MET A 23 -3.90 -1.80 1.07
CA MET A 23 -2.60 -2.10 1.67
C MET A 23 -2.44 -3.58 1.99
N SER A 24 -3.43 -4.19 2.66
CA SER A 24 -3.37 -5.60 3.04
C SER A 24 -3.30 -6.51 1.83
N GLN A 25 -3.99 -6.16 0.73
CA GLN A 25 -3.96 -6.93 -0.51
C GLN A 25 -2.60 -6.83 -1.20
N VAL A 26 -2.01 -5.62 -1.22
CA VAL A 26 -0.66 -5.40 -1.76
C VAL A 26 0.38 -6.19 -0.97
N LYS A 27 0.34 -6.13 0.38
CA LYS A 27 1.21 -6.95 1.23
C LYS A 27 1.06 -8.45 0.95
N GLN A 28 -0.16 -8.93 0.77
CA GLN A 28 -0.39 -10.34 0.45
C GLN A 28 0.20 -10.73 -0.91
N ALA A 29 0.00 -9.90 -1.93
CA ALA A 29 0.54 -10.14 -3.27
C ALA A 29 2.09 -10.13 -3.28
N MET A 30 2.71 -9.13 -2.64
CA MET A 30 4.17 -9.07 -2.52
C MET A 30 4.72 -10.22 -1.67
N GLY A 31 3.96 -10.69 -0.67
CA GLY A 31 4.30 -11.87 0.11
C GLY A 31 4.37 -13.12 -0.77
N GLN A 32 3.45 -13.28 -1.72
CA GLN A 32 3.49 -14.42 -2.65
C GLN A 32 4.73 -14.37 -3.55
N VAL A 33 5.10 -13.18 -4.04
CA VAL A 33 6.32 -12.99 -4.84
C VAL A 33 7.59 -13.35 -4.05
N GLN A 34 7.65 -13.00 -2.76
CA GLN A 34 8.79 -13.36 -1.90
C GLN A 34 8.97 -14.88 -1.71
N HIS A 35 7.90 -15.67 -1.84
CA HIS A 35 7.95 -17.13 -1.73
C HIS A 35 8.18 -17.84 -3.08
N MET A 36 8.26 -17.11 -4.19
CA MET A 36 8.60 -17.71 -5.49
C MET A 36 10.04 -18.20 -5.52
N GLU A 37 10.30 -19.27 -6.27
CA GLU A 37 11.67 -19.74 -6.55
C GLU A 37 12.54 -18.59 -7.09
N PRO A 38 13.83 -18.50 -6.72
CA PRO A 38 14.67 -17.34 -7.05
C PRO A 38 14.67 -16.96 -8.53
N VAL A 39 14.74 -17.96 -9.42
CA VAL A 39 14.74 -17.74 -10.88
C VAL A 39 13.40 -17.19 -11.38
N ALA A 40 12.28 -17.76 -10.89
CA ALA A 40 10.95 -17.30 -11.26
C ALA A 40 10.66 -15.89 -10.72
N ARG A 41 11.13 -15.61 -9.50
CA ARG A 41 11.05 -14.29 -8.89
C ARG A 41 11.82 -13.25 -9.70
N GLN A 42 13.04 -13.56 -10.14
CA GLN A 42 13.87 -12.66 -10.92
C GLN A 42 13.26 -12.35 -12.30
N ALA A 43 12.69 -13.37 -12.96
CA ALA A 43 11.95 -13.19 -14.21
C ALA A 43 10.72 -12.31 -14.01
N TRP A 44 9.90 -12.59 -12.98
CA TRP A 44 8.74 -11.78 -12.64
C TRP A 44 9.12 -10.33 -12.35
N MET A 45 10.19 -10.12 -11.58
CA MET A 45 10.67 -8.78 -11.25
C MET A 45 11.16 -7.99 -12.46
N LYS A 46 11.86 -8.65 -13.38
CA LYS A 46 12.28 -8.01 -14.63
C LYS A 46 11.10 -7.48 -15.43
N ASP A 47 9.99 -8.22 -15.43
CA ASP A 47 8.81 -7.87 -16.23
C ASP A 47 7.88 -6.88 -15.51
N ASN A 48 7.92 -6.81 -14.18
CA ASN A 48 6.91 -6.10 -13.38
C ASN A 48 7.46 -5.00 -12.45
N SER A 49 8.78 -4.91 -12.23
CA SER A 49 9.41 -3.99 -11.27
C SER A 49 8.94 -2.53 -11.41
N THR A 50 8.99 -1.98 -12.63
CA THR A 50 8.57 -0.59 -12.89
C THR A 50 7.08 -0.37 -12.59
N GLN A 51 6.23 -1.35 -12.91
CA GLN A 51 4.79 -1.25 -12.66
C GLN A 51 4.48 -1.35 -11.17
N VAL A 52 5.21 -2.19 -10.44
CA VAL A 52 5.12 -2.31 -8.98
C VAL A 52 5.56 -1.01 -8.32
N GLU A 53 6.68 -0.44 -8.72
CA GLU A 53 7.20 0.83 -8.22
C GLU A 53 6.19 1.97 -8.44
N GLN A 54 5.68 2.13 -9.67
CA GLN A 54 4.67 3.14 -9.99
C GLN A 54 3.36 2.96 -9.21
N ALA A 55 2.89 1.72 -9.08
CA ALA A 55 1.68 1.42 -8.31
C ALA A 55 1.89 1.75 -6.83
N PHE A 56 3.09 1.53 -6.31
CA PHE A 56 3.44 1.86 -4.94
C PHE A 56 3.54 3.36 -4.70
N ASP A 57 4.20 4.10 -5.58
CA ASP A 57 4.30 5.55 -5.50
C ASP A 57 2.91 6.19 -5.53
N HIS A 58 2.07 5.76 -6.48
CA HIS A 58 0.68 6.22 -6.55
C HIS A 58 -0.09 5.92 -5.26
N PHE A 59 0.07 4.71 -4.73
CA PHE A 59 -0.59 4.30 -3.51
C PHE A 59 -0.12 5.08 -2.27
N ILE A 60 1.17 5.44 -2.21
CA ILE A 60 1.73 6.32 -1.18
C ILE A 60 1.11 7.71 -1.27
N ASP A 61 1.06 8.28 -2.48
CA ASP A 61 0.48 9.60 -2.71
C ASP A 61 -1.00 9.66 -2.33
N GLU A 62 -1.79 8.66 -2.74
CA GLU A 62 -3.20 8.56 -2.36
C GLU A 62 -3.38 8.37 -0.85
N SER A 63 -2.50 7.60 -0.21
CA SER A 63 -2.53 7.41 1.24
C SER A 63 -2.18 8.69 1.99
N ASN A 64 -1.20 9.47 1.50
CA ASN A 64 -0.86 10.79 2.05
C ASN A 64 -2.02 11.78 1.88
N GLN A 65 -2.71 11.78 0.74
CA GLN A 65 -3.89 12.60 0.52
C GLN A 65 -5.05 12.22 1.47
N ALA A 66 -5.24 10.91 1.70
CA ALA A 66 -6.20 10.45 2.70
C ALA A 66 -5.80 10.95 4.09
N LEU A 67 -4.52 10.84 4.48
CA LEU A 67 -4.02 11.29 5.78
C LEU A 67 -4.06 12.82 5.97
N ASN A 68 -4.02 13.62 4.91
CA ASN A 68 -4.06 15.10 5.01
C ASN A 68 -5.36 15.65 5.63
N HIS A 69 -6.39 14.83 5.81
CA HIS A 69 -7.66 15.22 6.43
C HIS A 69 -7.93 14.49 7.74
N VAL A 70 -6.95 14.43 8.65
CA VAL A 70 -7.06 13.70 9.93
C VAL A 70 -8.33 14.11 10.69
N GLY A 71 -9.32 13.22 10.72
CA GLY A 71 -10.38 13.26 11.71
C GLY A 71 -9.76 13.12 13.10
N LEU A 72 -10.04 14.05 14.01
CA LEU A 72 -9.50 14.04 15.38
C LEU A 72 -10.15 12.98 16.28
N ASP A 73 -11.07 12.17 15.75
CA ASP A 73 -11.68 11.08 16.50
C ASP A 73 -10.73 9.87 16.62
N GLU A 74 -10.84 9.13 17.72
CA GLU A 74 -9.93 8.03 18.08
C GLU A 74 -9.83 6.95 16.98
N GLU A 75 -10.94 6.67 16.30
CA GLU A 75 -11.00 5.66 15.24
C GLU A 75 -10.22 6.11 13.99
N SER A 76 -10.42 7.36 13.55
CA SER A 76 -9.64 7.95 12.45
C SER A 76 -8.14 8.00 12.76
N LEU A 77 -7.77 8.26 14.02
CA LEU A 77 -6.37 8.22 14.47
C LEU A 77 -5.77 6.81 14.41
N LYS A 78 -6.50 5.78 14.89
CA LYS A 78 -6.08 4.38 14.78
C LYS A 78 -5.92 3.93 13.32
N LEU A 79 -6.86 4.29 12.45
CA LEU A 79 -6.79 3.98 11.03
C LEU A 79 -5.59 4.68 10.37
N SER A 80 -5.34 5.94 10.72
CA SER A 80 -4.19 6.70 10.22
C SER A 80 -2.87 6.05 10.63
N GLN A 81 -2.71 5.65 11.90
CA GLN A 81 -1.54 4.91 12.36
C GLN A 81 -1.37 3.58 11.63
N THR A 82 -2.46 2.85 11.41
CA THR A 82 -2.44 1.58 10.67
C THR A 82 -1.95 1.78 9.23
N ILE A 83 -2.41 2.84 8.57
CA ILE A 83 -1.99 3.18 7.20
C ILE A 83 -0.51 3.55 7.19
N VAL A 84 -0.05 4.40 8.11
CA VAL A 84 1.37 4.80 8.20
C VAL A 84 2.29 3.60 8.43
N GLN A 85 1.93 2.69 9.34
CA GLN A 85 2.71 1.47 9.56
C GLN A 85 2.67 0.57 8.32
N GLY A 86 1.49 0.43 7.71
CA GLY A 86 1.32 -0.30 6.45
C GLY A 86 2.21 0.23 5.34
N LEU A 87 2.33 1.55 5.19
CA LEU A 87 3.19 2.19 4.18
C LEU A 87 4.65 1.82 4.41
N ARG A 88 5.14 1.93 5.65
CA ARG A 88 6.54 1.58 6.01
C ARG A 88 6.88 0.13 5.72
N ASP A 89 6.00 -0.78 6.14
CA ASP A 89 6.22 -2.21 5.93
C ASP A 89 6.21 -2.55 4.43
N SER A 90 5.32 -1.90 3.68
CA SER A 90 5.14 -2.17 2.26
C SER A 90 6.30 -1.59 1.42
N MET A 91 6.81 -0.40 1.77
CA MET A 91 8.07 0.13 1.23
C MET A 91 9.24 -0.82 1.51
N THR A 92 9.32 -1.38 2.72
CA THR A 92 10.37 -2.34 3.09
C THR A 92 10.28 -3.61 2.24
N MET A 93 9.07 -4.13 2.01
CA MET A 93 8.85 -5.29 1.14
C MET A 93 9.24 -5.03 -0.30
N VAL A 94 8.81 -3.89 -0.88
CA VAL A 94 9.18 -3.51 -2.25
C VAL A 94 10.69 -3.35 -2.34
N ASN A 95 11.32 -2.67 -1.39
CA ASN A 95 12.76 -2.51 -1.42
C ASN A 95 13.49 -3.84 -1.37
N HIS A 96 13.01 -4.77 -0.54
CA HIS A 96 13.57 -6.12 -0.46
C HIS A 96 13.38 -6.94 -1.74
N VAL A 97 12.27 -6.73 -2.43
CA VAL A 97 11.92 -7.45 -3.65
C VAL A 97 12.64 -6.85 -4.87
N VAL A 98 12.76 -5.53 -4.96
CA VAL A 98 13.39 -4.77 -6.06
C VAL A 98 14.92 -4.66 -5.89
N TYR A 99 15.41 -4.19 -4.74
CA TYR A 99 16.83 -3.86 -4.59
C TYR A 99 17.72 -5.06 -4.27
N ARG A 100 17.19 -6.15 -3.69
CA ARG A 100 17.95 -7.39 -3.53
C ARG A 100 18.33 -8.03 -4.87
N GLN A 101 17.67 -7.64 -5.96
CA GLN A 101 18.05 -8.04 -7.31
C GLN A 101 19.28 -7.27 -7.83
N GLN A 102 19.47 -6.00 -7.43
CA GLN A 102 20.64 -5.22 -7.83
C GLN A 102 21.95 -5.75 -7.22
N GLU A 103 21.91 -6.34 -6.04
CA GLU A 103 23.08 -6.98 -5.40
C GLU A 103 23.48 -8.32 -6.04
N LEU A 104 22.58 -8.96 -6.81
CA LEU A 104 22.85 -10.23 -7.50
C LEU A 104 23.33 -10.03 -8.94
N GLU A 105 23.18 -8.83 -9.50
CA GLU A 105 23.63 -8.46 -10.83
C GLU A 105 24.99 -7.69 -10.82
N SER A 106 25.51 -7.36 -9.63
CA SER A 106 26.83 -6.74 -9.38
C SER A 106 27.90 -7.75 -8.97
#